data_AF-A0A0Q0AF99-F1
#
_entry.id   AF-A0A0Q0AF99-F1
#
_cell.length_a   1.000
_cell.length_b   1.000
_cell.length_c   1.000
_cell.angle_alpha   90.00
_cell.angle_beta   90.00
_cell.angle_gamma   90.00
#
_symmetry.space_group_name_H-M   'P 1'
#
loop_
_entity.id
_entity.type
_entity.pdbx_description
1 polymer ?
#
loop_
_entity_poly.entity_id
_entity_poly.type
_entity_poly.pdbx_seq_one_letter_code
_entity_poly.pdbx_strand_id
1 'polypeptide(L)'
;MNSEMLPRLDHMLDHLKWKSTPLKDLQGALAKLATQRLPYPPLEILRPAIDHFFGLPDIPSMLEQLQEVVIGDTREWALDTVSRMKRHSPLAMAVTLEMLRRGRHLSLSSCFAMELHLDRQWFERGDLIEGIRALIIDKDKKPQWKHASAQDVSAAHVQSFFSGLEN
;
A
#
# COMPACT_ATOMS: atom_id res chain seq x y z
N MET A 1 -1.16 20.12 -10.82
CA MET A 1 -1.20 21.45 -10.19
C MET A 1 0.16 21.67 -9.56
N ASN A 2 0.90 22.70 -9.97
CA ASN A 2 2.15 23.06 -9.25
C ASN A 2 1.78 23.60 -7.86
N SER A 3 2.63 23.41 -6.85
CA SER A 3 2.37 23.88 -5.47
C SER A 3 2.14 25.39 -5.40
N GLU A 4 2.72 26.15 -6.33
CA GLU A 4 2.51 27.60 -6.51
C GLU A 4 1.04 28.00 -6.73
N MET A 5 0.19 27.08 -7.20
CA MET A 5 -1.23 27.36 -7.45
C MET A 5 -2.10 27.19 -6.21
N LEU A 6 -1.56 26.69 -5.09
CA LEU A 6 -2.32 26.43 -3.86
C LEU A 6 -2.95 27.70 -3.27
N PRO A 7 -2.25 28.84 -3.11
CA PRO A 7 -2.90 30.08 -2.62
C PRO A 7 -4.03 30.56 -3.53
N ARG A 8 -3.91 30.32 -4.84
CA ARG A 8 -4.94 30.67 -5.82
C ARG A 8 -6.14 29.74 -5.76
N LEU A 9 -5.92 28.44 -5.51
CA LEU A 9 -6.99 27.49 -5.25
C LEU A 9 -7.77 27.87 -4.00
N ASP A 10 -7.07 28.18 -2.91
CA ASP A 10 -7.67 28.60 -1.64
C ASP A 10 -8.56 29.83 -1.81
N HIS A 11 -8.01 30.91 -2.40
CA HIS A 11 -8.78 32.10 -2.74
C HIS A 11 -9.98 31.79 -3.66
N MET A 12 -9.85 30.88 -4.62
CA MET A 12 -10.97 30.51 -5.50
C MET A 12 -12.07 29.77 -4.76
N LEU A 13 -11.74 28.92 -3.78
CA LEU A 13 -12.72 28.19 -2.96
C LEU A 13 -13.49 29.12 -2.04
N ASP A 14 -12.83 30.10 -1.41
CA ASP A 14 -13.47 31.11 -0.55
C ASP A 14 -14.52 31.95 -1.30
N HIS A 15 -14.29 32.20 -2.58
CA HIS A 15 -15.14 33.06 -3.41
C HIS A 15 -16.04 32.25 -4.36
N LEU A 16 -16.02 30.92 -4.28
CA LEU A 16 -16.82 30.06 -5.16
C LEU A 16 -18.30 30.22 -4.81
N LYS A 17 -19.11 30.54 -5.82
CA LYS A 17 -20.57 30.54 -5.68
C LYS A 17 -21.09 29.11 -5.80
N TRP A 18 -21.25 28.44 -4.67
CA TRP A 18 -21.81 27.10 -4.58
C TRP A 18 -23.29 27.08 -5.00
N LYS A 19 -23.64 26.18 -5.91
CA LYS A 19 -25.00 25.96 -6.40
C LYS A 19 -25.54 24.64 -5.89
N SER A 20 -26.69 24.21 -6.42
CA SER A 20 -27.28 22.90 -6.13
C SER A 20 -26.44 21.70 -6.59
N THR A 21 -25.34 21.94 -7.33
CA THR A 21 -24.40 20.90 -7.76
C THR A 21 -22.96 21.21 -7.33
N PRO A 22 -22.63 21.18 -6.02
CA PRO A 22 -21.33 21.59 -5.50
C PRO A 22 -20.13 20.87 -6.14
N LEU A 23 -20.28 19.56 -6.42
CA LEU A 23 -19.22 18.79 -7.09
C LEU A 23 -18.88 19.35 -8.47
N LYS A 24 -19.89 19.76 -9.25
CA LYS A 24 -19.68 20.36 -10.57
C LYS A 24 -19.06 21.74 -10.47
N ASP A 25 -19.45 22.53 -9.48
CA ASP A 25 -18.87 23.85 -9.22
C ASP A 25 -17.38 23.72 -8.88
N LEU A 26 -17.03 22.77 -8.01
CA LEU A 26 -15.65 22.46 -7.64
C LEU A 26 -14.84 21.93 -8.83
N GLN A 27 -15.38 20.98 -9.61
CA GLN A 27 -14.73 20.47 -10.81
C GLN A 27 -14.45 21.58 -11.83
N GLY A 28 -15.40 22.50 -12.02
CA GLY A 28 -15.22 23.67 -12.88
C GLY A 28 -14.15 24.64 -12.37
N ALA A 29 -14.05 24.83 -11.06
CA ALA A 29 -12.98 25.62 -10.44
C ALA A 29 -11.61 24.95 -10.63
N LEU A 30 -11.51 23.66 -10.32
CA LEU A 30 -10.27 22.87 -10.45
C LEU A 30 -9.79 22.77 -11.90
N ALA A 31 -10.69 22.63 -12.87
CA ALA A 31 -10.33 22.56 -14.29
C ALA A 31 -9.53 23.80 -14.77
N LYS A 32 -9.72 24.97 -14.14
CA LYS A 32 -8.98 26.21 -14.45
C LYS A 32 -7.57 26.24 -13.87
N LEU A 33 -7.29 25.41 -12.88
CA LEU A 33 -6.03 25.37 -12.13
C LEU A 33 -5.23 24.08 -12.37
N ALA A 34 -5.90 23.05 -12.90
CA ALA A 34 -5.31 21.77 -13.21
C ALA A 34 -4.25 21.89 -14.31
N THR A 35 -3.16 21.15 -14.14
CA THR A 35 -2.11 21.04 -15.16
C THR A 35 -2.64 20.19 -16.32
N GLN A 36 -2.58 20.72 -17.54
CA GLN A 36 -3.07 20.03 -18.74
C GLN A 36 -2.05 19.04 -19.32
N ARG A 37 -0.77 19.14 -18.91
CA ARG A 37 0.29 18.21 -19.28
C ARG A 37 0.76 17.46 -18.03
N LEU A 38 0.44 16.18 -17.97
CA LEU A 38 0.98 15.29 -16.96
C LEU A 38 2.36 14.82 -17.40
N PRO A 39 3.30 14.63 -16.46
CA PRO A 39 4.57 13.99 -16.77
C PRO A 39 4.31 12.54 -17.24
N TYR A 40 5.32 11.96 -17.87
CA TYR A 40 5.33 10.57 -18.28
C TYR A 40 4.90 9.64 -17.11
N PRO A 41 3.95 8.69 -17.30
CA PRO A 41 3.47 7.80 -16.25
C PRO A 41 4.38 6.55 -16.13
N PRO A 42 5.38 6.52 -15.24
CA PRO A 42 6.38 5.44 -15.21
C PRO A 42 5.79 4.06 -14.90
N LEU A 43 4.64 4.02 -14.22
CA LEU A 43 3.96 2.77 -13.86
C LEU A 43 3.18 2.14 -15.02
N GLU A 44 2.90 2.88 -16.09
CA GLU A 44 2.11 2.35 -17.21
C GLU A 44 2.87 1.25 -17.96
N ILE A 45 4.17 1.43 -18.20
CA ILE A 45 5.04 0.36 -18.77
C ILE A 45 5.09 -0.85 -17.83
N LEU A 46 5.19 -0.62 -16.53
CA LEU A 46 5.35 -1.69 -15.55
C LEU A 46 4.03 -2.42 -15.24
N ARG A 47 2.89 -1.90 -15.69
CA ARG A 47 1.57 -2.40 -15.31
C ARG A 47 1.39 -3.90 -15.60
N PRO A 48 1.75 -4.44 -16.79
CA PRO A 48 1.63 -5.88 -17.04
C PRO A 48 2.48 -6.72 -16.09
N ALA A 49 3.69 -6.27 -15.75
CA ALA A 49 4.56 -6.96 -14.80
C ALA A 49 4.00 -6.90 -13.37
N ILE A 50 3.49 -5.74 -12.95
CA ILE A 50 2.85 -5.56 -11.64
C ILE A 50 1.65 -6.50 -11.51
N ASP A 51 0.74 -6.49 -12.49
CA ASP A 51 -0.47 -7.31 -12.47
C ASP A 51 -0.12 -8.81 -12.47
N HIS A 52 0.93 -9.21 -13.21
CA HIS A 52 1.40 -10.59 -13.24
C HIS A 52 2.00 -11.04 -11.90
N PHE A 53 3.02 -10.34 -11.39
CA PHE A 53 3.74 -10.78 -10.18
C PHE A 53 2.90 -10.61 -8.93
N PHE A 54 2.22 -9.47 -8.73
CA PHE A 54 1.40 -9.23 -7.54
C PHE A 54 0.02 -9.89 -7.61
N GLY A 55 -0.30 -10.57 -8.72
CA GLY A 55 -1.44 -11.48 -8.85
C GLY A 55 -1.19 -12.89 -8.29
N LEU A 56 0.07 -13.23 -7.96
CA LEU A 56 0.47 -14.54 -7.45
C LEU A 56 -0.14 -14.85 -6.07
N PRO A 57 -0.25 -16.14 -5.69
CA PRO A 57 -1.02 -16.56 -4.52
C PRO A 57 -0.42 -16.14 -3.17
N ASP A 58 0.88 -15.89 -3.06
CA ASP A 58 1.50 -15.55 -1.77
C ASP A 58 2.83 -14.80 -1.94
N ILE A 59 3.32 -14.22 -0.83
CA ILE A 59 4.58 -13.46 -0.81
C ILE A 59 5.79 -14.31 -1.23
N PRO A 60 5.95 -15.58 -0.80
CA PRO A 60 7.01 -16.46 -1.29
C PRO A 60 7.02 -16.57 -2.82
N SER A 61 5.87 -16.87 -3.44
CA SER A 61 5.73 -16.99 -4.90
C SER A 61 6.06 -15.68 -5.60
N MET A 62 5.62 -14.54 -5.05
CA MET A 62 5.96 -13.21 -5.58
C MET A 62 7.48 -12.97 -5.58
N LEU A 63 8.14 -13.24 -4.45
CA LEU A 63 9.57 -13.05 -4.29
C LEU A 63 10.38 -13.97 -5.20
N GLU A 64 9.96 -15.22 -5.38
CA GLU A 64 10.60 -16.19 -6.27
C GLU A 64 10.48 -15.74 -7.73
N GLN A 65 9.26 -15.48 -8.20
CA GLN A 65 9.03 -15.11 -9.61
C GLN A 65 9.67 -13.77 -9.98
N LEU A 66 9.71 -12.79 -9.05
CA LEU A 66 10.43 -11.53 -9.28
C LEU A 66 11.96 -11.71 -9.37
N GLN A 67 12.54 -12.72 -8.70
CA GLN A 67 13.99 -13.00 -8.78
C GLN A 67 14.38 -13.64 -10.12
N GLU A 68 13.48 -14.42 -10.72
CA GLU A 68 13.70 -15.15 -11.97
C GLU A 68 13.45 -14.30 -13.23
N VAL A 69 13.13 -13.01 -13.10
CA VAL A 69 12.83 -12.14 -14.26
C VAL A 69 14.06 -11.93 -15.14
N VAL A 70 14.00 -12.37 -16.39
CA VAL A 70 15.08 -12.22 -17.40
C VAL A 70 14.87 -11.04 -18.36
N ILE A 71 13.65 -10.52 -18.48
CA ILE A 71 13.30 -9.44 -19.41
C ILE A 71 13.97 -8.12 -18.98
N GLY A 72 14.81 -7.55 -19.84
CA GLY A 72 15.69 -6.42 -19.50
C GLY A 72 14.98 -5.20 -18.88
N ASP A 73 13.89 -4.74 -19.52
CA ASP A 73 13.21 -3.51 -19.11
C ASP A 73 12.50 -3.62 -17.75
N THR A 74 12.21 -4.83 -17.27
CA THR A 74 11.54 -5.07 -15.98
C THR A 74 12.45 -5.72 -14.94
N ARG A 75 13.61 -6.25 -15.33
CA ARG A 75 14.55 -6.96 -14.45
C ARG A 75 15.10 -6.06 -13.35
N GLU A 76 15.55 -4.85 -13.68
CA GLU A 76 16.09 -3.92 -12.67
C GLU A 76 15.02 -3.56 -11.63
N TRP A 77 13.81 -3.21 -12.10
CA TRP A 77 12.67 -2.94 -11.24
C TRP A 77 12.30 -4.14 -10.35
N ALA A 78 12.28 -5.35 -10.91
CA ALA A 78 11.93 -6.55 -10.17
C ALA A 78 12.95 -6.85 -9.05
N LEU A 79 14.25 -6.73 -9.34
CA LEU A 79 15.31 -6.95 -8.35
C LEU A 79 15.33 -5.87 -7.26
N ASP A 80 15.12 -4.59 -7.60
CA ASP A 80 14.97 -3.53 -6.60
C ASP A 80 13.72 -3.75 -5.73
N THR A 81 12.62 -4.21 -6.33
CA THR A 81 11.38 -4.56 -5.62
C THR A 81 11.61 -5.69 -4.62
N VAL A 82 12.29 -6.77 -5.02
CA VAL A 82 12.67 -7.87 -4.12
C VAL A 82 13.56 -7.36 -2.98
N SER A 83 14.55 -6.52 -3.27
CA SER A 83 15.44 -5.92 -2.27
C SER A 83 14.67 -5.05 -1.26
N ARG A 84 13.63 -4.33 -1.69
CA ARG A 84 12.72 -3.59 -0.80
C ARG A 84 11.89 -4.54 0.05
N MET A 85 11.21 -5.52 -0.56
CA MET A 85 10.34 -6.46 0.15
C MET A 85 11.11 -7.22 1.24
N LYS A 86 12.34 -7.68 0.96
CA LYS A 86 13.19 -8.39 1.94
C LYS A 86 13.61 -7.56 3.16
N ARG A 87 13.43 -6.24 3.15
CA ARG A 87 13.69 -5.35 4.31
C ARG A 87 12.49 -5.19 5.25
N HIS A 88 11.31 -5.64 4.84
CA HIS A 88 10.08 -5.52 5.62
C HIS A 88 9.76 -6.79 6.39
N SER A 89 8.89 -6.70 7.40
CA SER A 89 8.42 -7.86 8.15
C SER A 89 7.72 -8.85 7.20
N PRO A 90 8.18 -10.13 7.15
CA PRO A 90 7.51 -11.15 6.34
C PRO A 90 6.05 -11.36 6.74
N LEU A 91 5.77 -11.33 8.06
CA LEU A 91 4.41 -11.47 8.60
C LEU A 91 3.52 -10.29 8.18
N ALA A 92 4.03 -9.06 8.27
CA ALA A 92 3.30 -7.86 7.84
C ALA A 92 2.94 -7.91 6.36
N MET A 93 3.86 -8.32 5.50
CA MET A 93 3.56 -8.49 4.07
C MET A 93 2.47 -9.54 3.83
N ALA A 94 2.54 -10.69 4.49
CA ALA A 94 1.57 -11.76 4.31
C ALA A 94 0.17 -11.38 4.85
N VAL A 95 0.08 -10.76 6.03
CA VAL A 95 -1.19 -10.27 6.59
C VAL A 95 -1.78 -9.15 5.74
N THR A 96 -0.94 -8.24 5.21
CA THR A 96 -1.40 -7.17 4.30
C THR A 96 -1.97 -7.75 3.01
N LEU A 97 -1.32 -8.77 2.42
CA LEU A 97 -1.83 -9.43 1.22
C LEU A 97 -3.20 -10.06 1.47
N GLU A 98 -3.37 -10.77 2.58
CA GLU A 98 -4.65 -11.37 2.97
C GLU A 98 -5.73 -10.31 3.22
N MET A 99 -5.38 -9.22 3.93
CA MET A 99 -6.26 -8.08 4.20
C MET A 99 -6.76 -7.45 2.90
N LEU A 100 -5.87 -7.18 1.93
CA LEU A 100 -6.24 -6.60 0.63
C LEU A 100 -7.18 -7.51 -0.16
N ARG A 101 -6.96 -8.82 -0.12
CA ARG A 101 -7.83 -9.79 -0.80
C ARG A 101 -9.22 -9.87 -0.21
N ARG A 102 -9.34 -9.86 1.11
CA ARG A 102 -10.64 -9.78 1.79
C ARG A 102 -11.32 -8.45 1.50
N GLY A 103 -10.60 -7.35 1.70
CA GLY A 103 -11.10 -5.98 1.53
C GLY A 103 -11.67 -5.69 0.14
N ARG A 104 -11.13 -6.32 -0.91
CA ARG A 104 -11.63 -6.19 -2.29
C ARG A 104 -13.12 -6.50 -2.45
N HIS A 105 -13.69 -7.32 -1.54
CA HIS A 105 -15.07 -7.75 -1.58
C HIS A 105 -15.95 -7.12 -0.49
N LEU A 106 -15.39 -6.20 0.30
CA LEU A 106 -16.06 -5.59 1.44
C LEU A 106 -16.56 -4.18 1.14
N SER A 107 -17.55 -3.75 1.92
CA SER A 107 -17.93 -2.33 2.00
C SER A 107 -16.82 -1.52 2.68
N LEU A 108 -16.81 -0.19 2.47
CA LEU A 108 -15.85 0.69 3.15
C LEU A 108 -15.92 0.57 4.68
N SER A 109 -17.13 0.52 5.25
CA SER A 109 -17.31 0.34 6.70
C SER A 109 -16.77 -1.00 7.20
N SER A 110 -16.94 -2.07 6.42
CA SER A 110 -16.41 -3.39 6.75
C SER A 110 -14.89 -3.45 6.63
N CYS A 111 -14.29 -2.71 5.67
CA CYS A 111 -12.84 -2.54 5.61
C CYS A 111 -12.31 -1.87 6.89
N PHE A 112 -12.93 -0.77 7.33
CA PHE A 112 -12.53 -0.12 8.59
C PHE A 112 -12.69 -1.02 9.82
N ALA A 113 -13.76 -1.82 9.88
CA ALA A 113 -13.93 -2.79 10.97
C ALA A 113 -12.80 -3.85 10.99
N MET A 114 -12.43 -4.37 9.81
CA MET A 114 -11.33 -5.30 9.66
C MET A 114 -9.97 -4.67 10.02
N GLU A 115 -9.69 -3.45 9.55
CA GLU A 115 -8.45 -2.72 9.87
C GLU A 115 -8.33 -2.45 11.38
N LEU A 116 -9.40 -1.95 12.01
CA LEU A 116 -9.44 -1.73 13.46
C LEU A 116 -9.24 -3.01 14.27
N HIS A 117 -9.77 -4.14 13.78
CA HIS A 117 -9.52 -5.44 14.39
C HIS A 117 -8.04 -5.82 14.29
N LEU A 118 -7.44 -5.70 13.10
CA LEU A 118 -6.05 -6.04 12.85
C LEU A 118 -5.10 -5.20 13.69
N ASP A 119 -5.39 -3.91 13.90
CA ASP A 119 -4.59 -3.02 14.75
C ASP A 119 -4.39 -3.61 16.16
N ARG A 120 -5.43 -4.21 16.75
CA ARG A 120 -5.33 -4.87 18.06
C ARG A 120 -4.46 -6.12 18.00
N GLN A 121 -4.61 -6.92 16.95
CA GLN A 121 -3.80 -8.14 16.75
C GLN A 121 -2.31 -7.81 16.54
N TRP A 122 -1.99 -6.66 15.92
CA TRP A 122 -0.62 -6.22 15.72
C TRP A 122 0.15 -6.01 17.02
N PHE A 123 -0.49 -5.51 18.07
CA PHE A 123 0.14 -5.32 19.37
C PHE A 123 0.43 -6.64 20.09
N GLU A 124 -0.46 -7.62 19.99
CA GLU A 124 -0.31 -8.90 20.68
C GLU A 124 0.61 -9.87 19.92
N ARG A 125 0.47 -9.94 18.59
CA ARG A 125 1.00 -11.06 17.77
C ARG A 125 1.92 -10.60 16.65
N GLY A 126 1.95 -9.32 16.33
CA GLY A 126 2.69 -8.77 15.20
C GLY A 126 4.12 -8.30 15.48
N ASP A 127 4.69 -7.61 14.50
CA ASP A 127 6.06 -7.05 14.51
C ASP A 127 6.06 -5.52 14.69
N LEU A 128 4.90 -4.91 15.02
CA LEU A 128 4.73 -3.45 15.07
C LEU A 128 5.72 -2.78 16.03
N ILE A 129 5.87 -3.33 17.24
CA ILE A 129 6.75 -2.79 18.28
C ILE A 129 8.20 -2.81 17.81
N GLU A 130 8.65 -3.91 17.19
CA GLU A 130 10.01 -4.04 16.69
C GLU A 130 10.28 -3.07 15.52
N GLY A 131 9.31 -2.89 14.63
CA GLY A 131 9.41 -1.92 13.54
C GLY A 131 9.56 -0.49 14.05
N ILE A 132 8.77 -0.12 15.07
CA ILE A 132 8.87 1.19 15.74
C ILE A 132 10.24 1.34 16.41
N ARG A 133 10.69 0.32 17.14
CA ARG A 133 12.00 0.32 17.79
C ARG A 133 13.12 0.59 16.78
N ALA A 134 13.22 -0.22 15.74
CA ALA A 134 14.30 -0.16 14.76
C ALA A 134 14.32 1.15 13.93
N LEU A 135 13.15 1.70 13.61
CA LEU A 135 13.05 2.85 12.71
C LEU A 135 12.98 4.20 13.44
N ILE A 136 12.31 4.27 14.58
CA ILE A 136 11.98 5.54 15.25
C ILE A 136 12.76 5.71 16.56
N ILE A 137 12.84 4.65 17.38
CA ILE A 137 13.46 4.74 18.71
C ILE A 137 14.98 4.64 18.60
N ASP A 138 15.48 3.47 18.19
CA ASP A 138 16.92 3.17 18.12
C ASP A 138 17.52 3.67 16.79
N LYS A 139 16.68 3.79 15.76
CA LYS A 139 17.06 4.26 14.40
C LYS A 139 18.20 3.46 13.77
N ASP A 140 18.37 2.20 14.19
CA ASP A 140 19.40 1.31 13.68
C ASP A 140 19.09 0.77 12.27
N LYS A 141 17.82 0.83 11.85
CA LYS A 141 17.29 0.25 10.60
C LYS A 141 17.61 -1.25 10.47
N LYS A 142 17.71 -1.97 11.60
CA LYS A 142 18.02 -3.40 11.72
C LYS A 142 16.96 -4.13 12.55
N PRO A 143 15.71 -4.17 12.07
CA PRO A 143 14.65 -4.86 12.78
C PRO A 143 14.93 -6.37 12.85
N GLN A 144 14.62 -6.96 14.00
CA GLN A 144 14.67 -8.40 14.28
C GLN A 144 13.25 -8.96 14.19
N TRP A 145 12.78 -9.17 12.95
CA TRP A 145 11.45 -9.71 12.70
C TRP A 145 11.27 -11.11 13.29
N LYS A 146 10.04 -11.43 13.72
CA LYS A 146 9.69 -12.77 14.25
C LYS A 146 9.99 -13.91 13.30
N HIS A 147 9.91 -13.65 11.99
CA HIS A 147 10.20 -14.62 10.93
C HIS A 147 11.40 -14.14 10.12
N ALA A 148 12.34 -15.03 9.84
CA ALA A 148 13.56 -14.69 9.10
C ALA A 148 13.28 -14.49 7.60
N SER A 149 12.29 -15.20 7.05
CA SER A 149 11.91 -15.15 5.65
C SER A 149 10.40 -15.26 5.43
N ALA A 150 9.94 -15.00 4.21
CA ALA A 150 8.54 -15.18 3.83
C ALA A 150 8.10 -16.65 3.87
N GLN A 151 9.03 -17.58 3.68
CA GLN A 151 8.79 -19.02 3.71
C GLN A 151 8.47 -19.53 5.12
N ASP A 152 8.93 -18.81 6.16
CA ASP A 152 8.72 -19.20 7.55
C ASP A 152 7.32 -18.81 8.07
N VAL A 153 6.59 -17.97 7.33
CA VAL A 153 5.26 -17.48 7.74
C VAL A 153 4.20 -18.51 7.37
N SER A 154 3.66 -19.20 8.35
CA SER A 154 2.57 -20.17 8.11
C SER A 154 1.24 -19.48 7.80
N ALA A 155 0.44 -20.11 6.93
CA ALA A 155 -0.92 -19.66 6.64
C ALA A 155 -1.78 -19.55 7.91
N ALA A 156 -1.64 -20.49 8.85
CA ALA A 156 -2.35 -20.47 10.13
C ALA A 156 -2.02 -19.22 10.96
N HIS A 157 -0.75 -18.79 10.97
CA HIS A 157 -0.36 -17.57 11.66
C HIS A 157 -1.01 -16.34 11.03
N VAL A 158 -1.01 -16.23 9.70
CA VAL A 158 -1.71 -15.14 8.99
C VAL A 158 -3.20 -15.16 9.32
N GLN A 159 -3.86 -16.31 9.26
CA GLN A 159 -5.29 -16.45 9.55
C GLN A 159 -5.64 -16.08 11.00
N SER A 160 -4.72 -16.28 11.95
CA SER A 160 -4.94 -15.91 13.35
C SER A 160 -5.16 -14.40 13.55
N PHE A 161 -4.64 -13.54 12.67
CA PHE A 161 -4.88 -12.09 12.69
C PHE A 161 -6.32 -11.70 12.37
N PHE A 162 -7.10 -12.60 11.77
CA PHE A 162 -8.49 -12.34 11.43
C PHE A 162 -9.47 -13.14 12.29
N SER A 163 -8.96 -13.85 13.31
CA SER A 163 -9.78 -14.64 14.21
C SER A 163 -10.58 -13.75 15.15
N GLY A 164 -11.88 -14.01 15.29
CA GLY A 164 -12.77 -13.19 16.13
C GLY A 164 -13.14 -11.83 15.52
N LEU A 165 -12.93 -11.64 14.21
CA LEU A 165 -13.56 -10.55 13.49
C LEU A 165 -15.07 -10.85 13.41
N GLU A 166 -15.86 -10.12 14.19
CA GLU A 166 -17.33 -10.19 14.12
C GLU A 166 -17.82 -9.51 12.83
N ASN A 167 -18.82 -10.12 12.18
CA ASN A 167 -19.44 -9.60 10.95
C ASN A 167 -20.35 -8.41 11.22
#